data_AF-T5A4W6-F1
#
_entry.id   AF-T5A4W6-F1
#
_cell.length_a   1.000
_cell.length_b   1.000
_cell.length_c   1.000
_cell.angle_alpha   90.00
_cell.angle_beta   90.00
_cell.angle_gamma   90.00
#
_symmetry.space_group_name_H-M   'P 1'
#
loop_
_entity.id
_entity.type
_entity.pdbx_description
1 polymer ?
#
loop_
_entity_poly.entity_id
_entity_poly.type
_entity_poly.pdbx_seq_one_letter_code
_entity_poly.pdbx_strand_id
1 'polypeptide(L)'
;MRRPTLLDVVVAMAGAVAAFPGMDQTLADVEKRQGPLSTSLVGDLAELADKDLSTTVKAIKNILTGREMGQDASETARSKYIADEMHAAMVGSAGRCNGVARQAVRMGFHDAGTWSRSTGKKGGADGSILLARECDERQENRGLLEICAQMRVWFDKYKEFGISMADLIHGGHRHNEPSPKGLLPSPSASADSLISMFEDKSITPAGLVALIGAHTMSRQRDVQPERAGDPQDSTPGVWDTLYYRETTSSDTPKRVLKLQSDVNLANDAHAWNVAVV
;
A
#
# COMPACT_ATOMS: atom_id res chain seq x y z
N MET A 1 11.02 6.09 -33.55
CA MET A 1 11.29 6.17 -32.10
C MET A 1 12.28 5.07 -31.74
N ARG A 2 13.42 5.40 -31.12
CA ARG A 2 14.39 4.40 -30.66
C ARG A 2 13.81 3.67 -29.45
N ARG A 3 13.92 2.34 -29.43
CA ARG A 3 13.63 1.55 -28.23
C ARG A 3 14.59 1.99 -27.12
N PRO A 4 14.10 2.39 -25.93
CA PRO A 4 14.99 2.66 -24.82
C PRO A 4 15.70 1.37 -24.43
N THR A 5 16.95 1.50 -24.01
CA THR A 5 17.78 0.40 -23.53
C THR A 5 17.61 0.25 -22.01
N LEU A 6 17.99 -0.89 -21.43
CA LEU A 6 17.92 -1.15 -19.97
C LEU A 6 18.50 -0.01 -19.12
N LEU A 7 19.48 0.72 -19.66
CA LEU A 7 20.14 1.85 -19.02
C LEU A 7 19.19 3.05 -18.80
N ASP A 8 18.20 3.24 -19.66
CA ASP A 8 17.23 4.34 -19.58
C ASP A 8 16.19 4.11 -18.47
N VAL A 9 15.94 2.84 -18.10
CA VAL A 9 15.02 2.45 -17.01
C VAL A 9 15.66 2.67 -15.64
N VAL A 10 16.97 2.39 -15.52
CA VAL A 10 17.72 2.53 -14.25
C VAL A 10 17.87 3.99 -13.81
N VAL A 11 17.99 4.92 -14.77
CA VAL A 11 18.20 6.35 -14.49
C VAL A 11 16.93 7.03 -13.94
N ALA A 12 15.73 6.59 -14.35
CA ALA A 12 14.46 7.14 -13.85
C ALA A 12 14.11 6.67 -12.42
N MET A 13 14.70 5.57 -11.96
CA MET A 13 14.47 5.00 -10.62
C MET A 13 15.45 5.53 -9.56
N ALA A 14 16.53 6.21 -9.97
CA ALA A 14 17.54 6.74 -9.06
C ALA A 14 16.97 7.74 -8.03
N GLY A 15 15.90 8.47 -8.37
CA GLY A 15 15.21 9.39 -7.46
C GLY A 15 14.38 8.68 -6.38
N ALA A 16 13.74 7.55 -6.72
CA ALA A 16 12.96 6.75 -5.76
C ALA A 16 13.88 5.97 -4.79
N VAL A 17 15.06 5.54 -5.27
CA VAL A 17 16.06 4.83 -4.47
C VAL A 17 16.70 5.72 -3.39
N ALA A 18 16.83 7.03 -3.63
CA ALA A 18 17.39 7.96 -2.66
C ALA A 18 16.42 8.32 -1.51
N ALA A 19 15.11 8.15 -1.71
CA ALA A 19 14.07 8.58 -0.77
C ALA A 19 13.70 7.51 0.29
N PHE A 20 14.00 6.23 0.04
CA PHE A 20 13.55 5.13 0.89
C PHE A 20 14.69 4.13 1.15
N PRO A 21 15.30 4.14 2.35
CA PRO A 21 16.32 3.17 2.72
C PRO A 21 15.82 1.72 2.56
N GLY A 22 16.54 0.91 1.76
CA GLY A 22 16.24 -0.51 1.50
C GLY A 22 15.38 -0.79 0.25
N MET A 23 14.82 0.25 -0.38
CA MET A 23 14.03 0.11 -1.60
C MET A 23 14.87 -0.38 -2.80
N ASP A 24 16.16 -0.05 -2.84
CA ASP A 24 17.11 -0.57 -3.83
C ASP A 24 17.20 -2.10 -3.81
N GLN A 25 17.30 -2.68 -2.62
CA GLN A 25 17.36 -4.13 -2.43
C GLN A 25 16.02 -4.77 -2.78
N THR A 26 14.92 -4.12 -2.39
CA THR A 26 13.57 -4.58 -2.70
C THR A 26 13.30 -4.60 -4.20
N LEU A 27 13.67 -3.54 -4.92
CA LEU A 27 13.54 -3.48 -6.38
C LEU A 27 14.39 -4.55 -7.08
N ALA A 28 15.62 -4.79 -6.60
CA ALA A 28 16.46 -5.86 -7.12
C ALA A 28 15.87 -7.26 -6.88
N ASP A 29 15.11 -7.45 -5.79
CA ASP A 29 14.41 -8.71 -5.53
C ASP A 29 13.12 -8.86 -6.34
N VAL A 30 12.41 -7.75 -6.60
CA VAL A 30 11.23 -7.72 -7.50
C VAL A 30 11.64 -8.09 -8.94
N GLU A 31 12.76 -7.56 -9.44
CA GLU A 31 13.27 -7.89 -10.78
C GLU A 31 13.55 -9.39 -10.97
N LYS A 32 13.91 -10.10 -9.90
CA LYS A 32 14.16 -11.55 -9.92
C LYS A 32 12.87 -12.38 -9.92
N ARG A 33 11.75 -11.83 -9.43
CA ARG A 33 10.49 -12.56 -9.18
C ARG A 33 9.45 -12.38 -10.30
N GLN A 34 9.84 -12.53 -11.57
CA GLN A 34 8.93 -12.42 -12.72
C GLN A 34 7.89 -13.55 -12.74
N GLY A 35 6.78 -13.37 -12.03
CA GLY A 35 5.55 -14.16 -12.15
C GLY A 35 4.56 -13.55 -13.14
N PRO A 36 3.51 -14.29 -13.57
CA PRO A 36 2.50 -13.76 -14.46
C PRO A 36 1.74 -12.59 -13.80
N LEU A 37 1.80 -11.41 -14.44
CA LEU A 37 1.04 -10.23 -14.05
C LEU A 37 -0.46 -10.49 -14.22
N SER A 38 -1.28 -10.12 -13.23
CA SER A 38 -2.73 -10.10 -13.40
C SER A 38 -3.11 -9.00 -14.40
N THR A 39 -3.69 -9.38 -15.54
CA THR A 39 -4.17 -8.46 -16.59
C THR A 39 -5.64 -8.08 -16.43
N SER A 40 -6.26 -8.47 -15.31
CA SER A 40 -7.65 -8.13 -15.04
C SER A 40 -7.76 -6.65 -14.68
N LEU A 41 -8.64 -5.92 -15.37
CA LEU A 41 -9.00 -4.54 -15.02
C LEU A 41 -9.84 -4.54 -13.73
N VAL A 42 -9.63 -3.54 -12.87
CA VAL A 42 -10.19 -3.48 -11.51
C VAL A 42 -10.92 -2.16 -11.27
N GLY A 43 -12.06 -2.21 -10.56
CA GLY A 43 -12.84 -1.02 -10.18
C GLY A 43 -13.20 -0.12 -11.37
N ASP A 44 -12.92 1.17 -11.25
CA ASP A 44 -13.13 2.17 -12.31
C ASP A 44 -12.51 1.78 -13.66
N LEU A 45 -11.39 1.05 -13.66
CA LEU A 45 -10.71 0.63 -14.87
C LEU A 45 -11.54 -0.38 -15.68
N ALA A 46 -12.39 -1.16 -15.00
CA ALA A 46 -13.29 -2.13 -15.60
C ALA A 46 -14.66 -1.53 -15.96
N GLU A 47 -15.14 -0.55 -15.18
CA GLU A 47 -16.53 -0.07 -15.26
C GLU A 47 -16.71 1.26 -15.99
N LEU A 48 -15.71 2.15 -15.98
CA LEU A 48 -15.82 3.46 -16.61
C LEU A 48 -15.37 3.42 -18.07
N ALA A 49 -16.11 4.11 -18.94
CA ALA A 49 -15.68 4.38 -20.30
C ALA A 49 -14.42 5.27 -20.26
N ASP A 50 -13.50 5.09 -21.22
CA ASP A 50 -12.24 5.83 -21.22
C ASP A 50 -12.48 7.34 -21.14
N LYS A 51 -13.53 7.90 -21.76
CA LYS A 51 -13.85 9.34 -21.66
C LYS A 51 -14.04 9.85 -20.23
N ASP A 52 -14.45 8.99 -19.30
CA ASP A 52 -14.75 9.31 -17.91
C ASP A 52 -13.55 9.02 -16.97
N LEU A 53 -12.48 8.41 -17.49
CA LEU A 53 -11.24 8.18 -16.75
C LEU A 53 -10.33 9.42 -16.79
N SER A 54 -9.73 9.78 -15.65
CA SER A 54 -8.62 10.75 -15.59
C SER A 54 -7.45 10.28 -16.44
N THR A 55 -6.58 11.22 -16.83
CA THR A 55 -5.35 10.94 -17.56
C THR A 55 -4.50 9.88 -16.86
N THR A 56 -4.36 9.99 -15.53
CA THR A 56 -3.62 9.02 -14.70
C THR A 56 -4.26 7.63 -14.74
N VAL A 57 -5.58 7.53 -14.58
CA VAL A 57 -6.27 6.23 -14.56
C VAL A 57 -6.28 5.58 -15.94
N LYS A 58 -6.29 6.36 -17.04
CA LYS A 58 -6.05 5.84 -18.40
C LYS A 58 -4.64 5.27 -18.57
N ALA A 59 -3.62 5.98 -18.08
CA ALA A 59 -2.26 5.50 -18.12
C ALA A 59 -2.12 4.19 -17.33
N ILE A 60 -2.70 4.12 -16.12
CA ILE A 60 -2.76 2.89 -15.32
C ILE A 60 -3.47 1.76 -16.08
N LYS A 61 -4.61 2.04 -16.73
CA LYS A 61 -5.31 1.06 -17.58
C LYS A 61 -4.44 0.54 -18.71
N ASN A 62 -3.69 1.42 -19.37
CA ASN A 62 -2.79 1.07 -20.45
C ASN A 62 -1.60 0.26 -19.94
N ILE A 63 -1.05 0.59 -18.77
CA ILE A 63 0.02 -0.18 -18.11
C ILE A 63 -0.47 -1.59 -17.76
N LEU A 64 -1.62 -1.70 -17.08
CA LEU A 64 -2.20 -2.98 -16.64
C LEU A 64 -2.63 -3.88 -17.81
N THR A 65 -2.90 -3.30 -18.99
CA THR A 65 -3.21 -4.04 -20.22
C THR A 65 -2.00 -4.23 -21.13
N GLY A 66 -0.79 -3.87 -20.69
CA GLY A 66 0.46 -4.04 -21.44
C GLY A 66 0.58 -3.11 -22.66
N ARG A 67 -0.21 -2.04 -22.74
CA ARG A 67 -0.22 -1.04 -23.81
C ARG A 67 0.77 0.11 -23.58
N GLU A 68 1.19 0.33 -22.33
CA GLU A 68 2.19 1.33 -21.94
C GLU A 68 3.18 0.74 -20.91
N MET A 69 4.41 1.26 -20.86
CA MET A 69 5.33 0.97 -19.76
C MET A 69 5.06 1.93 -18.61
N GLY A 70 5.01 1.42 -17.38
CA GLY A 70 4.78 2.22 -16.18
C GLY A 70 5.93 3.15 -15.87
N GLN A 71 5.99 4.27 -16.57
CA GLN A 71 6.88 5.39 -16.27
C GLN A 71 6.06 6.67 -16.36
N ASP A 72 5.80 7.29 -15.21
CA ASP A 72 5.30 8.66 -15.18
C ASP A 72 6.48 9.61 -15.42
N ALA A 73 6.64 10.03 -16.68
CA ALA A 73 7.65 11.02 -17.07
C ALA A 73 7.17 12.47 -16.83
N SER A 74 6.06 12.66 -16.10
CA SER A 74 5.45 13.96 -15.88
C SER A 74 5.17 14.24 -14.41
N GLU A 75 6.21 14.29 -13.58
CA GLU A 75 6.09 15.04 -12.32
C GLU A 75 5.78 16.50 -12.66
N THR A 76 4.50 16.88 -12.56
CA THR A 76 4.16 18.29 -12.58
C THR A 76 4.80 18.96 -11.36
N ALA A 77 5.27 20.20 -11.49
CA ALA A 77 5.87 20.94 -10.38
C ALA A 77 5.00 20.92 -9.11
N ARG A 78 3.66 20.87 -9.28
CA ARG A 78 2.69 20.80 -8.18
C ARG A 78 2.77 19.49 -7.39
N SER A 79 2.79 18.35 -8.06
CA SER A 79 2.92 17.03 -7.40
C SER A 79 4.22 16.95 -6.62
N LYS A 80 5.29 17.54 -7.16
CA LYS A 80 6.58 17.63 -6.47
C LYS A 80 6.50 18.43 -5.16
N TYR A 81 5.85 19.60 -5.14
CA TYR A 81 5.70 20.38 -3.90
C TYR A 81 4.94 19.63 -2.81
N ILE A 82 3.87 18.92 -3.19
CA ILE A 82 3.09 18.11 -2.25
C ILE A 82 3.95 16.96 -1.73
N ALA A 83 4.64 16.25 -2.61
CA ALA A 83 5.53 15.15 -2.27
C ALA A 83 6.68 15.60 -1.34
N ASP A 84 7.34 16.72 -1.63
CA ASP A 84 8.42 17.26 -0.81
C ASP A 84 7.93 17.60 0.62
N GLU A 85 6.75 18.22 0.74
CA GLU A 85 6.15 18.57 2.03
C GLU A 85 5.74 17.32 2.83
N MET A 86 5.08 16.37 2.18
CA MET A 86 4.70 15.10 2.81
C MET A 86 5.95 14.31 3.24
N HIS A 87 6.97 14.23 2.39
CA HIS A 87 8.25 13.60 2.71
C HIS A 87 8.91 14.25 3.93
N ALA A 88 8.99 15.58 3.99
CA ALA A 88 9.56 16.30 5.13
C ALA A 88 8.83 15.99 6.45
N ALA A 89 7.52 15.76 6.40
CA ALA A 89 6.73 15.38 7.57
C ALA A 89 6.81 13.88 7.93
N MET A 90 7.26 13.03 7.01
CA MET A 90 7.29 11.57 7.14
C MET A 90 8.67 11.01 7.49
N VAL A 91 9.72 11.82 7.42
CA VAL A 91 11.08 11.44 7.77
C VAL A 91 11.45 11.99 9.15
N GLY A 92 11.94 11.10 10.03
CA GLY A 92 12.47 11.47 11.34
C GLY A 92 13.89 12.03 11.27
N SER A 93 14.40 12.58 12.38
CA SER A 93 15.74 13.17 12.47
C SER A 93 16.90 12.25 12.06
N ALA A 94 16.70 10.93 12.15
CA ALA A 94 17.67 9.92 11.73
C ALA A 94 17.60 9.56 10.23
N GLY A 95 16.82 10.29 9.42
CA GLY A 95 16.63 9.99 8.00
C GLY A 95 15.80 8.71 7.73
N ARG A 96 14.99 8.29 8.71
CA ARG A 96 14.15 7.07 8.62
C ARG A 96 12.68 7.40 8.69
N CYS A 97 11.83 6.54 8.12
CA CYS A 97 10.38 6.69 8.18
C CYS A 97 9.86 6.76 9.63
N ASN A 98 9.07 7.79 9.92
CA ASN A 98 8.50 8.04 11.23
C ASN A 98 7.11 7.39 11.42
N GLY A 99 6.40 7.75 12.50
CA GLY A 99 5.07 7.19 12.80
C GLY A 99 4.00 7.56 11.76
N VAL A 100 4.09 8.76 11.18
CA VAL A 100 3.18 9.26 10.14
C VAL A 100 3.37 8.46 8.86
N ALA A 101 4.62 8.25 8.44
CA ALA A 101 4.96 7.46 7.25
C ALA A 101 4.36 6.04 7.29
N ARG A 102 4.57 5.33 8.41
CA ARG A 102 4.06 3.96 8.59
C ARG A 102 2.53 3.91 8.56
N GLN A 103 1.89 4.88 9.18
CA GLN A 103 0.43 4.97 9.17
C GLN A 103 -0.12 5.38 7.80
N ALA A 104 0.63 6.15 7.00
CA ALA A 104 0.24 6.48 5.62
C ALA A 104 0.22 5.22 4.74
N VAL A 105 1.25 4.37 4.83
CA VAL A 105 1.27 3.06 4.14
C VAL A 105 0.05 2.22 4.53
N ARG A 106 -0.24 2.13 5.85
CA ARG A 106 -1.43 1.41 6.34
C ARG A 106 -2.73 2.05 5.87
N MET A 107 -2.85 3.38 5.89
CA MET A 107 -4.05 4.10 5.45
C MET A 107 -4.37 3.77 3.99
N GLY A 108 -3.36 3.74 3.13
CA GLY A 108 -3.58 3.39 1.73
C GLY A 108 -4.25 2.02 1.58
N PHE A 109 -3.69 1.01 2.27
CA PHE A 109 -4.34 -0.30 2.32
C PHE A 109 -5.75 -0.26 2.93
N HIS A 110 -5.99 0.50 3.99
CA HIS A 110 -7.30 0.54 4.65
C HIS A 110 -8.39 1.25 3.83
N ASP A 111 -8.01 2.20 2.97
CA ASP A 111 -8.91 2.84 2.01
C ASP A 111 -9.13 1.90 0.81
N ALA A 112 -8.06 1.48 0.12
CA ALA A 112 -8.15 0.60 -1.05
C ALA A 112 -8.74 -0.79 -0.76
N GLY A 113 -8.45 -1.31 0.43
CA GLY A 113 -8.80 -2.67 0.86
C GLY A 113 -10.29 -2.88 1.07
N THR A 114 -11.13 -1.85 0.96
CA THR A 114 -12.59 -1.99 1.06
C THR A 114 -13.28 -2.32 -0.26
N TRP A 115 -12.54 -2.42 -1.38
CA TRP A 115 -13.08 -2.90 -2.65
C TRP A 115 -13.14 -4.44 -2.70
N SER A 116 -14.08 -5.00 -3.46
CA SER A 116 -14.04 -6.39 -3.95
C SER A 116 -14.86 -6.52 -5.23
N ARG A 117 -14.78 -7.67 -5.92
CA ARG A 117 -15.64 -7.97 -7.08
C ARG A 117 -17.15 -7.81 -6.80
N SER A 118 -17.56 -7.87 -5.54
CA SER A 118 -18.96 -7.77 -5.13
C SER A 118 -19.40 -6.37 -4.69
N THR A 119 -18.47 -5.40 -4.55
CA THR A 119 -18.82 -4.06 -4.04
C THR A 119 -19.37 -3.12 -5.10
N GLY A 120 -19.26 -3.47 -6.38
CA GLY A 120 -19.58 -2.58 -7.49
C GLY A 120 -18.74 -1.29 -7.40
N LYS A 121 -19.42 -0.15 -7.39
CA LYS A 121 -18.81 1.20 -7.33
C LYS A 121 -18.44 1.69 -5.93
N LYS A 122 -18.56 0.83 -4.90
CA LYS A 122 -18.31 1.24 -3.51
C LYS A 122 -16.96 0.73 -3.02
N GLY A 123 -16.29 1.55 -2.22
CA GLY A 123 -15.00 1.28 -1.64
C GLY A 123 -13.86 1.27 -2.66
N GLY A 124 -12.65 1.03 -2.18
CA GLY A 124 -11.44 1.11 -2.99
C GLY A 124 -10.65 2.38 -2.71
N ALA A 125 -9.73 2.72 -3.61
CA ALA A 125 -8.78 3.81 -3.45
C ALA A 125 -9.44 5.17 -3.72
N ASP A 126 -10.43 5.52 -2.91
CA ASP A 126 -11.40 6.59 -3.18
C ASP A 126 -11.43 7.72 -2.13
N GLY A 127 -10.65 7.58 -1.06
CA GLY A 127 -10.58 8.53 0.05
C GLY A 127 -11.77 8.49 1.00
N SER A 128 -12.68 7.52 0.85
CA SER A 128 -13.84 7.34 1.73
C SER A 128 -13.41 7.15 3.18
N ILE A 129 -12.21 6.60 3.44
CA ILE A 129 -11.70 6.42 4.81
C ILE A 129 -11.71 7.72 5.63
N LEU A 130 -11.48 8.87 4.98
CA LEU A 130 -11.52 10.19 5.61
C LEU A 130 -12.81 10.95 5.33
N LEU A 131 -13.33 10.87 4.10
CA LEU A 131 -14.49 11.63 3.65
C LEU A 131 -15.79 11.12 4.27
N ALA A 132 -15.88 9.81 4.53
CA ALA A 132 -17.01 9.16 5.19
C ALA A 132 -16.76 8.86 6.69
N ARG A 133 -15.75 9.52 7.30
CA ARG A 133 -15.41 9.42 8.74
C ARG A 133 -15.07 8.00 9.23
N GLU A 134 -14.68 7.11 8.33
CA GLU A 134 -14.42 5.72 8.67
C GLU A 134 -13.21 5.55 9.57
N CYS A 135 -12.23 6.44 9.44
CA CYS A 135 -11.06 6.45 10.31
C CYS A 135 -11.43 6.71 11.78
N ASP A 136 -12.46 7.51 12.03
CA ASP A 136 -12.87 7.89 13.38
C ASP A 136 -13.90 6.91 13.97
N GLU A 137 -14.70 6.28 13.12
CA GLU A 137 -15.90 5.54 13.54
C GLU A 137 -15.75 4.01 13.46
N ARG A 138 -14.79 3.49 12.68
CA ARG A 138 -14.62 2.05 12.46
C ARG A 138 -13.48 1.46 13.31
N GLN A 139 -13.76 0.34 13.96
CA GLN A 139 -12.81 -0.30 14.86
C GLN A 139 -11.58 -0.83 14.12
N GLU A 140 -11.77 -1.34 12.90
CA GLU A 140 -10.71 -1.85 12.04
C GLU A 140 -9.68 -0.76 11.66
N ASN A 141 -10.07 0.51 11.69
CA ASN A 141 -9.19 1.65 11.40
C ASN A 141 -8.48 2.23 12.64
N ARG A 142 -8.65 1.63 13.82
CA ARG A 142 -7.93 2.07 15.04
C ARG A 142 -6.42 2.10 14.82
N GLY A 143 -5.77 3.12 15.37
CA GLY A 143 -4.34 3.36 15.18
C GLY A 143 -3.98 4.15 13.91
N LEU A 144 -4.97 4.64 13.13
CA LEU A 144 -4.78 5.56 12.01
C LEU A 144 -5.11 7.03 12.34
N LEU A 145 -5.58 7.33 13.56
CA LEU A 145 -6.10 8.66 13.91
C LEU A 145 -5.09 9.80 13.66
N GLU A 146 -3.80 9.58 13.95
CA GLU A 146 -2.74 10.58 13.77
C GLU A 146 -2.56 10.94 12.29
N ILE A 147 -2.40 9.94 11.42
CA ILE A 147 -2.30 10.19 9.98
C ILE A 147 -3.60 10.73 9.40
N CYS A 148 -4.76 10.32 9.92
CA CYS A 148 -6.05 10.82 9.45
C CYS A 148 -6.22 12.32 9.72
N ALA A 149 -5.78 12.78 10.88
CA ALA A 149 -5.72 14.21 11.19
C ALA A 149 -4.75 14.94 10.25
N GLN A 150 -3.55 14.40 10.04
CA GLN A 150 -2.54 15.01 9.17
C GLN A 150 -2.99 15.08 7.70
N MET A 151 -3.64 14.04 7.19
CA MET A 151 -4.14 13.99 5.82
C MET A 151 -5.26 15.00 5.58
N ARG A 152 -6.10 15.28 6.59
CA ARG A 152 -7.10 16.35 6.53
C ARG A 152 -6.45 17.73 6.46
N VAL A 153 -5.36 17.96 7.20
CA VAL A 153 -4.58 19.22 7.12
C VAL A 153 -4.03 19.44 5.71
N TRP A 154 -3.41 18.43 5.13
CA TRP A 154 -2.92 18.52 3.75
C TRP A 154 -4.05 18.66 2.73
N PHE A 155 -5.17 17.94 2.91
CA PHE A 155 -6.31 18.07 2.04
C PHE A 155 -6.91 19.48 2.08
N ASP A 156 -7.08 20.08 3.26
CA ASP A 156 -7.55 21.45 3.40
C ASP A 156 -6.61 22.46 2.73
N LYS A 157 -5.30 22.20 2.76
CA LYS A 157 -4.28 23.02 2.10
C LYS A 157 -4.33 22.91 0.57
N TYR A 158 -4.57 21.71 0.03
CA TYR A 158 -4.39 21.46 -1.41
C TYR A 158 -5.67 21.29 -2.22
N LYS A 159 -6.84 21.14 -1.59
CA LYS A 159 -8.12 20.91 -2.28
C LYS A 159 -8.50 22.01 -3.27
N GLU A 160 -8.12 23.26 -3.00
CA GLU A 160 -8.37 24.40 -3.90
C GLU A 160 -7.60 24.30 -5.22
N PHE A 161 -6.55 23.47 -5.26
CA PHE A 161 -5.77 23.18 -6.45
C PHE A 161 -6.29 21.99 -7.25
N GLY A 162 -7.49 21.49 -6.93
CA GLY A 162 -8.11 20.35 -7.59
C GLY A 162 -7.65 18.98 -7.09
N ILE A 163 -6.77 18.93 -6.09
CA ILE A 163 -6.27 17.67 -5.50
C ILE A 163 -7.37 17.00 -4.69
N SER A 164 -7.60 15.73 -4.96
CA SER A 164 -8.52 14.90 -4.20
C SER A 164 -7.95 14.23 -2.98
N MET A 165 -8.86 13.82 -2.08
CA MET A 165 -8.43 13.00 -0.95
C MET A 165 -7.88 11.66 -1.45
N ALA A 166 -8.54 11.07 -2.45
CA ALA A 166 -8.04 9.90 -3.15
C ALA A 166 -6.68 10.18 -3.83
N ASP A 167 -6.46 11.36 -4.42
CA ASP A 167 -5.16 11.75 -4.97
C ASP A 167 -4.08 11.82 -3.89
N LEU A 168 -4.43 12.37 -2.73
CA LEU A 168 -3.51 12.58 -1.62
C LEU A 168 -3.15 11.28 -0.89
N ILE A 169 -4.06 10.29 -0.87
CA ILE A 169 -3.81 8.95 -0.31
C ILE A 169 -3.13 8.03 -1.34
N HIS A 170 -3.57 8.07 -2.61
CA HIS A 170 -3.22 7.07 -3.64
C HIS A 170 -2.92 7.61 -5.05
N GLY A 171 -3.51 8.73 -5.46
CA GLY A 171 -3.58 9.17 -6.87
C GLY A 171 -4.91 8.82 -7.58
N GLY A 172 -6.00 8.57 -6.84
CA GLY A 172 -7.27 8.03 -7.34
C GLY A 172 -8.41 9.03 -7.56
N HIS A 173 -9.55 8.54 -8.07
CA HIS A 173 -10.80 9.32 -8.19
C HIS A 173 -11.59 9.36 -6.90
N ARG A 174 -12.32 10.45 -6.67
CA ARG A 174 -13.13 10.66 -5.45
C ARG A 174 -14.39 9.80 -5.42
N HIS A 175 -14.63 9.14 -4.29
CA HIS A 175 -15.99 8.80 -3.85
C HIS A 175 -16.22 9.23 -2.40
N ASN A 176 -17.40 9.80 -2.14
CA ASN A 176 -17.78 10.30 -0.81
C ASN A 176 -18.73 9.34 -0.07
N GLU A 177 -19.01 8.16 -0.62
CA GLU A 177 -19.86 7.17 0.03
C GLU A 177 -19.06 6.32 1.01
N PRO A 178 -19.64 5.93 2.16
CA PRO A 178 -18.99 4.98 3.04
C PRO A 178 -18.77 3.63 2.34
N SER A 179 -17.56 3.11 2.46
CA SER A 179 -17.14 1.78 2.03
C SER A 179 -17.98 0.68 2.69
N PRO A 180 -18.24 -0.46 2.02
CA PRO A 180 -18.87 -1.60 2.69
C PRO A 180 -18.04 -2.10 3.89
N LYS A 181 -18.70 -2.59 4.93
CA LYS A 181 -18.05 -3.11 6.14
C LYS A 181 -17.60 -4.57 5.92
N GLY A 182 -16.61 -5.02 6.71
CA GLY A 182 -16.20 -6.43 6.75
C GLY A 182 -15.27 -6.86 5.60
N LEU A 183 -14.68 -5.90 4.88
CA LEU A 183 -13.79 -6.17 3.74
C LEU A 183 -12.30 -5.99 4.05
N LEU A 184 -11.97 -5.57 5.28
CA LEU A 184 -10.60 -5.48 5.78
C LEU A 184 -10.24 -6.73 6.60
N PRO A 185 -9.00 -7.24 6.49
CA PRO A 185 -8.57 -8.45 7.18
C PRO A 185 -8.45 -8.25 8.69
N SER A 186 -8.74 -9.30 9.44
CA SER A 186 -8.47 -9.37 10.89
C SER A 186 -7.03 -9.81 11.16
N PRO A 187 -6.34 -9.25 12.18
CA PRO A 187 -5.00 -9.72 12.59
C PRO A 187 -4.98 -11.14 13.18
N SER A 188 -6.15 -11.76 13.34
CA SER A 188 -6.32 -13.14 13.81
C SER A 188 -6.92 -14.09 12.77
N ALA A 189 -7.11 -13.63 11.53
CA ALA A 189 -7.74 -14.42 10.48
C ALA A 189 -6.92 -15.67 10.09
N SER A 190 -7.60 -16.70 9.61
CA SER A 190 -6.97 -17.89 9.03
C SER A 190 -6.36 -17.58 7.66
N ALA A 191 -5.38 -18.39 7.22
CA ALA A 191 -4.79 -18.26 5.89
C ALA A 191 -5.85 -18.39 4.80
N ASP A 192 -6.71 -19.42 4.84
CA ASP A 192 -7.80 -19.63 3.89
C ASP A 192 -8.71 -18.40 3.77
N SER A 193 -9.17 -17.85 4.89
CA SER A 193 -10.04 -16.67 4.88
C SER A 193 -9.35 -15.43 4.29
N LEU A 194 -8.05 -15.27 4.50
CA LEU A 194 -7.28 -14.16 3.93
C LEU A 194 -7.09 -14.37 2.43
N ILE A 195 -6.70 -15.58 2.02
CA ILE A 195 -6.53 -15.92 0.61
C ILE A 195 -7.84 -15.68 -0.15
N SER A 196 -8.97 -16.23 0.30
CA SER A 196 -10.26 -16.02 -0.36
C SER A 196 -10.66 -14.54 -0.41
N MET A 197 -10.45 -13.80 0.68
CA MET A 197 -10.74 -12.35 0.73
C MET A 197 -9.92 -11.58 -0.32
N PHE A 198 -8.66 -11.93 -0.54
CA PHE A 198 -7.79 -11.24 -1.48
C PHE A 198 -7.99 -11.71 -2.93
N GLU A 199 -8.39 -12.96 -3.16
CA GLU A 199 -8.82 -13.44 -4.47
C GLU A 199 -10.09 -12.71 -4.96
N ASP A 200 -11.01 -12.43 -4.04
CA ASP A 200 -12.19 -11.56 -4.28
C ASP A 200 -11.79 -10.11 -4.59
N LYS A 201 -10.56 -9.71 -4.25
CA LYS A 201 -9.91 -8.44 -4.62
C LYS A 201 -9.00 -8.56 -5.83
N SER A 202 -9.07 -9.69 -6.55
CA SER A 202 -8.22 -10.02 -7.70
C SER A 202 -6.71 -10.10 -7.41
N ILE A 203 -6.34 -10.28 -6.14
CA ILE A 203 -4.98 -10.45 -5.67
C ILE A 203 -4.73 -11.94 -5.44
N THR A 204 -3.70 -12.49 -6.08
CA THR A 204 -3.32 -13.90 -5.92
C THR A 204 -2.73 -14.16 -4.53
N PRO A 205 -2.65 -15.43 -4.07
CA PRO A 205 -1.95 -15.76 -2.82
C PRO A 205 -0.52 -15.19 -2.75
N ALA A 206 0.23 -15.26 -3.86
CA ALA A 206 1.57 -14.67 -3.94
C ALA A 206 1.54 -13.13 -3.85
N GLY A 207 0.54 -12.49 -4.46
CA GLY A 207 0.31 -11.04 -4.35
C GLY A 207 -0.06 -10.61 -2.92
N LEU A 208 -0.82 -11.43 -2.20
CA LEU A 208 -1.11 -11.21 -0.78
C LEU A 208 0.18 -11.28 0.05
N VAL A 209 1.02 -12.30 -0.17
CA VAL A 209 2.29 -12.42 0.56
C VAL A 209 3.22 -11.24 0.25
N ALA A 210 3.28 -10.79 -1.00
CA ALA A 210 4.02 -9.59 -1.37
C ALA A 210 3.48 -8.34 -0.65
N LEU A 211 2.16 -8.19 -0.55
CA LEU A 211 1.52 -7.05 0.11
C LEU A 211 1.78 -7.00 1.62
N ILE A 212 1.69 -8.13 2.32
CA ILE A 212 2.01 -8.19 3.77
C ILE A 212 3.49 -7.92 4.06
N GLY A 213 4.36 -7.93 3.03
CA GLY A 213 5.73 -7.41 3.13
C GLY A 213 5.80 -5.98 3.67
N ALA A 214 4.75 -5.18 3.51
CA ALA A 214 4.62 -3.86 4.12
C ALA A 214 4.75 -3.87 5.66
N HIS A 215 4.56 -5.02 6.31
CA HIS A 215 4.79 -5.18 7.75
C HIS A 215 6.26 -5.01 8.15
N THR A 216 7.21 -5.02 7.21
CA THR A 216 8.61 -4.60 7.49
C THR A 216 8.71 -3.17 8.00
N MET A 217 7.72 -2.32 7.69
CA MET A 217 7.65 -0.95 8.18
C MET A 217 6.44 -0.72 9.09
N SER A 218 6.04 -1.70 9.90
CA SER A 218 4.88 -1.55 10.78
C SER A 218 5.22 -1.59 12.27
N ARG A 219 4.31 -1.01 13.06
CA ARG A 219 4.24 -1.14 14.52
C ARG A 219 2.78 -1.30 14.91
N GLN A 220 2.51 -2.30 15.73
CA GLN A 220 1.15 -2.52 16.24
C GLN A 220 0.88 -1.54 17.39
N ARG A 221 -0.37 -1.12 17.55
CA ARG A 221 -0.78 -0.25 18.68
C ARG A 221 -1.94 -0.85 19.47
N ASP A 222 -2.83 -1.57 18.80
CA ASP A 222 -4.13 -1.96 19.35
C ASP A 222 -4.34 -3.47 19.46
N VAL A 223 -3.49 -4.30 18.83
CA VAL A 223 -3.66 -5.76 18.83
C VAL A 223 -3.26 -6.36 20.18
N GLN A 224 -2.14 -5.89 20.72
CA GLN A 224 -1.66 -6.20 22.07
C GLN A 224 -1.30 -4.88 22.76
N PRO A 225 -2.27 -4.20 23.41
CA PRO A 225 -2.10 -2.86 23.96
C PRO A 225 -0.91 -2.72 24.92
N GLU A 226 -0.58 -3.77 25.67
CA GLU A 226 0.56 -3.85 26.58
C GLU A 226 1.92 -3.86 25.88
N ARG A 227 1.93 -4.15 24.57
CA ARG A 227 3.10 -4.12 23.69
C ARG A 227 3.02 -3.00 22.64
N ALA A 228 2.18 -1.99 22.84
CA ALA A 228 1.95 -0.94 21.87
C ALA A 228 3.28 -0.27 21.42
N GLY A 229 3.48 -0.17 20.10
CA GLY A 229 4.70 0.31 19.48
C GLY A 229 5.72 -0.77 19.12
N ASP A 230 5.45 -2.04 19.44
CA ASP A 230 6.26 -3.17 19.00
C ASP A 230 6.10 -3.42 17.49
N PRO A 231 7.23 -3.60 16.77
CA PRO A 231 7.23 -3.81 15.32
C PRO A 231 6.99 -5.27 14.92
N GLN A 232 6.71 -5.47 13.63
CA GLN A 232 6.57 -6.82 13.04
C GLN A 232 7.91 -7.40 12.57
N ASP A 233 8.98 -6.60 12.55
CA ASP A 233 10.37 -7.03 12.40
C ASP A 233 11.35 -6.18 13.23
N SER A 234 12.65 -6.49 13.19
CA SER A 234 13.66 -5.76 13.94
C SER A 234 14.14 -4.45 13.29
N THR A 235 13.71 -4.13 12.05
CA THR A 235 14.12 -2.95 11.27
C THR A 235 12.93 -2.06 10.81
N PRO A 236 12.00 -1.65 11.69
CA PRO A 236 10.72 -0.98 11.33
C PRO A 236 10.80 0.45 10.76
N GLY A 237 11.99 0.88 10.36
CA GLY A 237 12.26 2.15 9.68
C GLY A 237 13.05 1.97 8.37
N VAL A 238 13.23 0.75 7.90
CA VAL A 238 13.90 0.36 6.66
C VAL A 238 12.92 -0.51 5.87
N TRP A 239 12.82 -0.30 4.56
CA TRP A 239 11.99 -1.15 3.71
C TRP A 239 12.84 -2.33 3.23
N ASP A 240 12.80 -3.46 3.94
CA ASP A 240 13.61 -4.64 3.60
C ASP A 240 12.76 -5.94 3.65
N THR A 241 13.40 -7.10 3.54
CA THR A 241 12.73 -8.41 3.52
C THR A 241 12.87 -9.17 4.85
N LEU A 242 13.35 -8.51 5.91
CA LEU A 242 13.62 -9.13 7.20
C LEU A 242 12.36 -9.71 7.85
N TYR A 243 11.24 -9.00 7.71
CA TYR A 243 9.91 -9.43 8.12
C TYR A 243 9.60 -10.90 7.76
N TYR A 244 9.86 -11.33 6.53
CA TYR A 244 9.53 -12.69 6.09
C TYR A 244 10.30 -13.75 6.87
N ARG A 245 11.59 -13.51 7.11
CA ARG A 245 12.45 -14.43 7.88
C ARG A 245 12.07 -14.42 9.36
N GLU A 246 11.85 -13.25 9.93
CA GLU A 246 11.55 -13.10 11.35
C GLU A 246 10.16 -13.65 11.72
N THR A 247 9.21 -13.62 10.78
CA THR A 247 7.87 -14.20 10.96
C THR A 247 7.94 -15.72 11.13
N THR A 248 8.77 -16.42 10.35
CA THR A 248 8.92 -17.89 10.39
C THR A 248 9.92 -18.38 11.44
N SER A 249 10.87 -17.55 11.86
CA SER A 249 11.92 -17.94 12.83
C SER A 249 11.36 -18.23 14.23
N SER A 250 11.88 -19.25 14.91
CA SER A 250 11.62 -19.46 16.35
C SER A 250 12.50 -18.57 17.24
N ASP A 251 13.57 -18.01 16.69
CA ASP A 251 14.51 -17.11 17.36
C ASP A 251 14.33 -15.69 16.84
N THR A 252 13.18 -15.08 17.17
CA THR A 252 12.87 -13.69 16.80
C THR A 252 13.10 -12.78 18.02
N PRO A 253 13.67 -11.56 17.85
CA PRO A 253 13.90 -10.67 18.97
C PRO A 253 12.63 -10.39 19.79
N LYS A 254 12.74 -10.32 21.12
CA LYS A 254 11.58 -10.19 22.04
C LYS A 254 10.64 -9.03 21.72
N ARG A 255 11.18 -7.94 21.18
CA ARG A 255 10.42 -6.74 20.82
C ARG A 255 9.58 -6.93 19.55
N VAL A 256 9.92 -7.89 18.71
CA VAL A 256 9.14 -8.21 17.51
C VAL A 256 7.85 -8.89 17.93
N LEU A 257 6.74 -8.45 17.35
CA LEU A 257 5.42 -8.99 17.57
C LEU A 257 4.87 -9.53 16.26
N LYS A 258 4.67 -10.84 16.24
CA LYS A 258 4.04 -11.54 15.10
C LYS A 258 2.54 -11.49 15.26
N LEU A 259 1.84 -10.96 14.26
CA LEU A 259 0.38 -11.06 14.22
C LEU A 259 0.00 -12.51 13.93
N GLN A 260 -1.13 -12.97 14.49
CA GLN A 260 -1.55 -14.35 14.30
C GLN A 260 -1.88 -14.63 12.83
N SER A 261 -2.44 -13.66 12.11
CA SER A 261 -2.64 -13.71 10.65
C SER A 261 -1.35 -13.96 9.88
N ASP A 262 -0.27 -13.28 10.28
CA ASP A 262 1.03 -13.36 9.60
C ASP A 262 1.64 -14.75 9.81
N VAL A 263 1.54 -15.28 11.04
CA VAL A 263 1.95 -16.66 11.36
C VAL A 263 1.11 -17.68 10.61
N ASN A 264 -0.21 -17.46 10.51
CA ASN A 264 -1.11 -18.37 9.80
C ASN A 264 -0.75 -18.43 8.31
N LEU A 265 -0.53 -17.27 7.66
CA LEU A 265 -0.09 -17.22 6.26
C LEU A 265 1.30 -17.82 6.08
N ALA A 266 2.22 -17.60 7.02
CA ALA A 266 3.57 -18.15 6.95
C ALA A 266 3.63 -19.68 7.05
N ASN A 267 2.61 -20.30 7.66
CA ASN A 267 2.47 -21.75 7.71
C ASN A 267 1.71 -22.32 6.51
N ASP A 268 1.14 -21.48 5.64
CA ASP A 268 0.45 -21.91 4.43
C ASP A 268 1.43 -22.06 3.25
N ALA A 269 1.66 -23.30 2.82
CA ALA A 269 2.62 -23.60 1.77
C ALA A 269 2.18 -23.11 0.37
N HIS A 270 0.88 -22.91 0.13
CA HIS A 270 0.35 -22.47 -1.16
C HIS A 270 0.56 -20.96 -1.37
N ALA A 271 0.51 -20.18 -0.29
CA ALA A 271 0.78 -18.75 -0.34
C ALA A 271 2.28 -18.44 -0.14
N TRP A 272 2.88 -18.94 0.94
CA TRP A 272 4.18 -18.45 1.42
C TRP A 272 5.36 -18.92 0.56
N ASN A 273 5.41 -20.21 0.22
CA ASN A 273 6.54 -20.78 -0.53
C ASN A 273 6.60 -20.33 -1.98
N VAL A 274 5.48 -19.86 -2.54
CA VAL A 274 5.41 -19.34 -3.91
C VAL A 274 5.99 -17.93 -4.00
N ALA A 275 5.99 -17.18 -2.90
CA ALA A 275 6.32 -15.76 -2.88
C ALA A 275 7.66 -15.41 -2.23
N VAL A 276 8.15 -16.23 -1.30
CA VAL A 276 9.30 -15.87 -0.43
C VAL A 276 10.59 -16.63 -0.81
N VAL A 277 10.50 -17.63 -1.69
CA VAL A 277 11.65 -18.40 -2.20
C VAL A 277 12.34 -17.68 -3.35
#